data_AF-A0A1S7LJG6-F1
#
_entry.id   AF-A0A1S7LJG6-F1
#
_cell.length_a   1.000
_cell.length_b   1.000
_cell.length_c   1.000
_cell.angle_alpha   90.00
_cell.angle_beta   90.00
_cell.angle_gamma   90.00
#
_symmetry.space_group_name_H-M   'P 1'
#
loop_
_entity.id
_entity.type
_entity.pdbx_description
1 polymer ?
#
loop_
_entity_poly.entity_id
_entity_poly.type
_entity_poly.pdbx_seq_one_letter_code
_entity_poly.pdbx_strand_id
1 'polypeptide(L)'
;MQKWIDWAKPMGDLKQQLAGFLFYFSTLLLYFAATKVIGVLATAVPLLKPLYTALHYFFGFCQFLYVIPLLKAAKVLEMRRFSIGMLMGVNLVVLFNLALFYFLYMPA
;
A
#
# COMPACT_ATOMS: atom_id res chain seq x y z
N MET A 1 -11.56 2.03 8.97
CA MET A 1 -10.24 2.63 9.28
C MET A 1 -10.11 3.02 10.75
N GLN A 2 -11.03 3.81 11.32
CA GLN A 2 -10.97 4.24 12.74
C GLN A 2 -10.69 3.10 13.72
N LYS A 3 -11.42 1.97 13.61
CA LYS A 3 -11.23 0.78 14.47
C LYS A 3 -9.78 0.25 14.55
N TRP A 4 -9.00 0.35 13.47
CA TRP A 4 -7.60 -0.11 13.46
C TRP A 4 -6.68 0.86 14.19
N ILE A 5 -6.97 2.15 14.07
CA ILE A 5 -6.27 3.22 14.76
C ILE A 5 -6.59 3.14 16.26
N ASP A 6 -7.85 2.96 16.61
CA ASP A 6 -8.31 2.79 18.00
C ASP A 6 -7.72 1.53 18.65
N TRP A 7 -7.58 0.43 17.90
CA TRP A 7 -6.94 -0.81 18.35
C TRP A 7 -5.43 -0.64 18.63
N ALA A 8 -4.73 0.13 17.79
CA ALA A 8 -3.28 0.36 17.94
C ALA A 8 -2.95 1.48 18.95
N LYS A 9 -3.92 2.32 19.32
CA LYS A 9 -3.74 3.45 20.24
C LYS A 9 -3.24 3.10 21.65
N PRO A 10 -3.72 2.05 22.34
CA PRO A 10 -3.24 1.72 23.69
C PRO A 10 -1.87 1.01 23.70
N MET A 11 -1.25 0.79 22.53
CA MET A 11 0.01 0.05 22.43
C MET A 11 1.21 0.96 22.70
N GLY A 12 2.29 0.39 23.25
CA GLY A 12 3.57 1.09 23.35
C GLY A 12 4.19 1.36 21.98
N ASP A 13 5.10 2.35 21.92
CA ASP A 13 5.71 2.91 20.70
C ASP A 13 6.11 1.88 19.63
N LEU A 14 6.88 0.85 20.02
CA LEU A 14 7.37 -0.17 19.08
C LEU A 14 6.22 -1.00 18.48
N LYS A 15 5.25 -1.38 19.31
CA LYS A 15 4.08 -2.17 18.89
C LYS A 15 3.18 -1.33 17.98
N GLN A 16 3.02 -0.05 18.29
CA GLN A 16 2.26 0.88 17.48
C GLN A 16 2.91 1.11 16.09
N GLN A 17 4.24 1.18 16.03
CA GLN A 17 4.99 1.25 14.78
C GLN A 17 4.83 -0.03 13.94
N LEU A 18 4.98 -1.20 14.56
CA LEU A 18 4.75 -2.48 13.88
C LEU A 18 3.30 -2.60 13.37
N ALA A 19 2.32 -2.15 14.15
CA ALA A 19 0.91 -2.13 13.73
C ALA A 19 0.70 -1.28 12.47
N GLY A 20 1.32 -0.10 12.40
CA GLY A 20 1.27 0.76 11.20
C GLY A 20 1.90 0.10 9.97
N PHE A 21 3.03 -0.58 10.15
CA PHE A 21 3.70 -1.32 9.09
C PHE A 21 2.85 -2.49 8.59
N LEU A 22 2.34 -3.32 9.50
CA LEU A 22 1.50 -4.49 9.17
C LEU A 22 0.18 -4.08 8.52
N PHE A 23 -0.41 -2.97 8.95
CA PHE A 23 -1.61 -2.42 8.33
C PHE A 23 -1.35 -2.03 6.86
N TYR A 24 -0.23 -1.35 6.60
CA TYR A 24 0.17 -1.03 5.22
C TYR A 24 0.44 -2.30 4.40
N PHE A 25 1.15 -3.27 4.97
CA PHE A 25 1.51 -4.49 4.24
C PHE A 25 0.30 -5.40 3.95
N SER A 26 -0.65 -5.50 4.88
CA SER A 26 -1.90 -6.27 4.67
C SER A 26 -2.80 -5.64 3.61
N THR A 27 -2.91 -4.30 3.60
CA THR A 27 -3.64 -3.58 2.55
C THR A 27 -2.97 -3.75 1.18
N LEU A 28 -1.64 -3.77 1.12
CA LEU A 28 -0.88 -4.13 -0.08
C LEU A 28 -1.20 -5.54 -0.58
N LEU A 29 -1.21 -6.55 0.29
CA LEU A 29 -1.48 -7.95 -0.09
C LEU A 29 -2.90 -8.17 -0.60
N LEU A 30 -3.91 -7.67 0.11
CA LEU A 30 -5.31 -7.73 -0.34
C LEU A 30 -5.47 -7.11 -1.73
N TYR A 31 -4.75 -6.02 -1.96
CA TYR A 31 -4.76 -5.31 -3.21
C TYR A 31 -4.05 -6.10 -4.36
N PHE A 32 -2.91 -6.73 -4.09
CA PHE A 32 -2.26 -7.66 -5.04
C PHE A 32 -3.18 -8.82 -5.41
N ALA A 33 -3.91 -9.37 -4.45
CA ALA A 33 -4.89 -10.42 -4.72
C ALA A 33 -6.02 -9.92 -5.62
N ALA A 34 -6.59 -8.74 -5.34
CA ALA A 34 -7.65 -8.15 -6.16
C ALA A 34 -7.19 -7.87 -7.61
N THR A 35 -5.99 -7.32 -7.80
CA THR A 35 -5.45 -7.06 -9.15
C THR A 35 -5.14 -8.34 -9.92
N LYS A 36 -4.71 -9.40 -9.25
CA LYS A 36 -4.56 -10.72 -9.89
C LYS A 36 -5.91 -11.25 -10.38
N VAL A 37 -6.97 -11.15 -9.57
CA VAL A 37 -8.33 -11.57 -9.98
C VAL A 37 -8.80 -10.77 -11.19
N ILE A 38 -8.67 -9.44 -11.17
CA ILE A 38 -9.06 -8.58 -12.30
C ILE A 38 -8.21 -8.87 -13.54
N GLY A 39 -6.91 -9.13 -13.37
CA GLY A 39 -6.01 -9.50 -14.46
C GLY A 39 -6.41 -10.79 -15.14
N VAL A 40 -6.76 -11.83 -14.37
CA VAL A 40 -7.29 -13.09 -14.90
C VAL A 40 -8.60 -12.83 -15.67
N LEU A 41 -9.49 -12.00 -15.12
CA LEU A 41 -10.74 -11.63 -15.79
C LEU A 41 -10.48 -10.87 -17.12
N ALA A 42 -9.49 -9.97 -17.13
CA ALA A 42 -9.10 -9.19 -18.30
C ALA A 42 -8.42 -10.04 -19.39
N THR A 43 -7.78 -11.17 -19.03
CA THR A 43 -7.29 -12.13 -20.03
C THR A 43 -8.40 -12.94 -20.68
N ALA A 44 -9.52 -13.15 -19.98
CA ALA A 44 -10.71 -13.80 -20.52
C ALA A 44 -11.53 -12.87 -21.43
N VAL A 45 -11.40 -11.55 -21.28
CA VAL A 45 -12.13 -10.55 -22.08
C VAL A 45 -11.15 -9.51 -22.65
N PRO A 46 -10.77 -9.62 -23.95
CA PRO A 46 -9.74 -8.77 -24.56
C PRO A 46 -10.01 -7.25 -24.47
N LEU A 47 -11.29 -6.83 -24.42
CA LEU A 47 -11.68 -5.44 -24.24
C LEU A 47 -11.28 -4.84 -22.88
N LEU A 48 -11.06 -5.65 -21.85
CA LEU A 48 -10.64 -5.18 -20.51
C LEU A 48 -9.13 -4.99 -20.38
N LYS A 49 -8.34 -5.37 -21.38
CA LYS A 49 -6.87 -5.30 -21.33
C LYS A 49 -6.33 -3.86 -21.15
N PRO A 50 -6.86 -2.82 -21.83
CA PRO A 50 -6.44 -1.44 -21.60
C PRO A 50 -6.83 -0.94 -20.21
N LEU A 51 -8.00 -1.36 -19.70
CA LEU A 51 -8.46 -1.03 -18.35
C LEU A 51 -7.55 -1.67 -17.29
N TYR A 52 -7.11 -2.90 -17.50
CA TYR A 52 -6.15 -3.59 -16.63
C TYR A 52 -4.81 -2.83 -16.55
N THR A 53 -4.26 -2.43 -17.69
CA THR A 53 -3.01 -1.65 -17.74
C THR A 53 -3.19 -0.27 -17.09
N ALA A 54 -4.29 0.43 -17.38
CA ALA A 54 -4.60 1.72 -16.78
C ALA A 54 -4.78 1.62 -15.26
N LEU A 55 -5.51 0.61 -14.78
CA LEU A 55 -5.63 0.29 -13.36
C LEU A 55 -4.23 0.12 -12.77
N HIS A 56 -3.39 -0.75 -13.35
CA HIS A 56 -2.04 -1.03 -12.84
C HIS A 56 -1.19 0.24 -12.64
N TYR A 57 -1.24 1.19 -13.59
CA TYR A 57 -0.53 2.47 -13.48
C TYR A 57 -1.20 3.48 -12.53
N PHE A 58 -2.53 3.60 -12.57
CA PHE A 58 -3.30 4.47 -11.67
C PHE A 58 -3.14 4.04 -10.20
N PHE A 59 -2.77 2.78 -9.98
CA PHE A 59 -2.69 2.19 -8.65
C PHE A 59 -1.50 2.58 -7.80
N GLY A 60 -0.33 2.88 -8.40
CA GLY A 60 0.75 3.52 -7.67
C GLY A 60 0.29 4.84 -7.03
N PHE A 61 -0.62 5.55 -7.71
CA PHE A 61 -1.23 6.79 -7.24
C PHE A 61 -2.35 6.55 -6.21
N CYS A 62 -3.21 5.54 -6.40
CA CYS A 62 -4.27 5.19 -5.44
C CYS A 62 -3.75 4.70 -4.09
N GLN A 63 -2.56 4.07 -4.04
CA GLN A 63 -1.92 3.75 -2.76
C GLN A 63 -1.66 5.00 -1.92
N PHE A 64 -1.18 6.08 -2.54
CA PHE A 64 -1.00 7.36 -1.83
C PHE A 64 -2.34 7.96 -1.38
N LEU A 65 -3.39 7.86 -2.20
CA LEU A 65 -4.73 8.37 -1.86
C LEU A 65 -5.36 7.66 -0.64
N TYR A 66 -5.06 6.38 -0.40
CA TYR A 66 -5.52 5.67 0.79
C TYR A 66 -4.64 5.94 2.02
N VAL A 67 -3.33 6.09 1.82
CA VAL A 67 -2.36 6.31 2.89
C VAL A 67 -2.48 7.73 3.49
N ILE A 68 -2.72 8.75 2.66
CA ILE A 68 -2.76 10.16 3.08
C ILE A 68 -3.86 10.42 4.14
N PRO A 69 -5.13 10.01 3.96
CA PRO A 69 -6.17 10.17 4.96
C PRO A 69 -5.85 9.46 6.28
N LEU A 70 -5.24 8.27 6.21
CA LEU A 70 -4.82 7.51 7.39
C LEU A 70 -3.69 8.21 8.14
N LEU A 71 -2.70 8.76 7.45
CA LEU A 71 -1.65 9.57 8.05
C LEU A 71 -2.22 10.82 8.73
N LYS A 72 -3.21 11.48 8.10
CA LYS A 72 -3.90 12.63 8.68
C LYS A 72 -4.67 12.26 9.95
N ALA A 73 -5.40 11.14 9.92
CA ALA A 73 -6.13 10.65 11.09
C ALA A 73 -5.18 10.24 12.24
N ALA A 74 -4.10 9.52 11.93
CA ALA A 74 -3.08 9.15 12.91
C ALA A 74 -2.38 10.38 13.51
N LYS A 75 -2.17 11.45 12.74
CA LYS A 75 -1.64 12.73 13.24
C LYS A 75 -2.58 13.40 14.25
N VAL A 76 -3.88 13.46 13.96
CA VAL A 76 -4.90 14.05 14.87
C VAL A 76 -4.98 13.29 16.19
N LEU A 77 -4.71 11.99 16.16
CA LEU A 77 -4.76 11.10 17.33
C LEU A 77 -3.41 10.93 18.03
N GLU A 78 -2.42 11.76 17.69
CA GLU A 78 -1.05 11.75 18.23
C GLU A 78 -0.30 10.41 18.03
N MET A 79 -0.71 9.61 17.05
CA MET A 79 -0.15 8.28 16.77
C MET A 79 1.06 8.33 15.84
N ARG A 80 2.07 9.13 16.21
CA ARG A 80 3.26 9.37 15.39
C ARG A 80 3.99 8.09 15.01
N ARG A 81 4.09 7.12 15.92
CA ARG A 81 4.77 5.83 15.67
C ARG A 81 4.02 4.99 14.64
N PHE A 82 2.69 4.98 14.68
CA PHE A 82 1.85 4.31 13.69
C PHE A 82 2.10 4.89 12.29
N SER A 83 2.14 6.21 12.18
CA SER A 83 2.45 6.90 10.91
C SER A 83 3.84 6.56 10.39
N ILE A 84 4.85 6.49 11.27
CA ILE A 84 6.21 6.08 10.89
C ILE A 84 6.22 4.66 10.35
N GLY A 85 5.52 3.73 11.01
CA GLY A 85 5.39 2.35 10.54
C GLY A 85 4.77 2.23 9.15
N MET A 86 3.69 2.98 8.91
CA MET A 86 3.07 3.04 7.58
C MET A 86 4.03 3.60 6.51
N LEU A 87 4.72 4.71 6.82
CA LEU A 87 5.67 5.34 5.89
C LEU A 87 6.87 4.44 5.59
N MET A 88 7.35 3.67 6.57
CA MET A 88 8.36 2.64 6.34
C MET A 88 7.90 1.61 5.32
N GLY A 89 6.64 1.15 5.43
CA GLY A 89 6.04 0.25 4.46
C GLY A 89 6.00 0.84 3.05
N VAL A 90 5.55 2.10 2.92
CA VAL A 90 5.53 2.83 1.64
C VAL A 90 6.93 2.91 1.02
N ASN A 91 7.91 3.36 1.79
CA ASN A 91 9.28 3.51 1.30
C ASN A 91 9.88 2.17 0.85
N LEU A 92 9.62 1.08 1.58
CA LEU A 92 10.09 -0.25 1.23
C LEU A 92 9.51 -0.71 -0.11
N VAL A 93 8.21 -0.50 -0.34
CA VAL A 93 7.56 -0.84 -1.62
C VAL A 93 8.10 0.01 -2.78
N VAL A 94 8.29 1.31 -2.56
CA VAL A 94 8.88 2.21 -3.57
C VAL A 94 10.29 1.76 -3.93
N LEU A 95 11.13 1.47 -2.93
CA LEU A 95 12.50 0.95 -3.13
C LEU A 95 12.50 -0.37 -3.88
N PHE A 96 11.62 -1.31 -3.49
CA PHE A 96 11.50 -2.60 -4.16
C PHE A 96 11.08 -2.44 -5.63
N ASN A 97 10.10 -1.58 -5.92
CA ASN A 97 9.65 -1.29 -7.28
C ASN A 97 10.75 -0.60 -8.11
N LEU A 98 11.49 0.33 -7.51
CA LEU A 98 12.61 1.00 -8.17
C LEU A 98 13.75 0.02 -8.49
N ALA A 99 14.08 -0.88 -7.55
CA ALA A 99 15.06 -1.92 -7.76
C ALA A 99 14.62 -2.89 -8.88
N LEU A 100 13.36 -3.34 -8.87
CA LEU A 100 12.79 -4.14 -9.96
C LEU A 100 12.90 -3.42 -11.30
N PHE A 101 12.53 -2.14 -11.35
CA PHE A 101 12.63 -1.34 -12.58
C PHE A 101 14.08 -1.30 -13.10
N TYR A 102 15.04 -1.00 -12.22
CA TYR A 102 16.45 -0.95 -12.56
C TYR A 102 16.97 -2.30 -13.08
N PHE A 103 16.74 -3.40 -12.36
CA PHE A 103 17.27 -4.71 -12.75
C PHE A 103 16.56 -5.38 -13.93
N LEU A 104 15.28 -5.09 -14.18
CA LEU A 104 14.51 -5.72 -15.26
C LEU A 104 14.45 -4.90 -16.55
N TYR A 105 14.40 -3.57 -16.44
CA TYR A 105 14.13 -2.68 -17.59
C TYR A 105 15.31 -1.80 -17.97
N MET A 106 16.35 -1.72 -17.13
CA MET A 106 17.65 -1.19 -17.52
C MET A 106 18.71 -2.30 -17.50
N PRO A 107 18.58 -3.35 -18.34
CA PRO A 107 19.75 -4.17 -18.64
C PRO A 107 20.80 -3.28 -19.31
N ALA A 108 22.05 -3.42 -18.85
CA ALA A 108 23.22 -2.73 -19.39
C ALA A 108 23.48 -3.07 -20.86
#